data_AF-A0A971HUR8-F1
#
_entry.id   AF-A0A971HUR8-F1
#
_cell.length_a   1.000
_cell.length_b   1.000
_cell.length_c   1.000
_cell.angle_alpha   90.00
_cell.angle_beta   90.00
_cell.angle_gamma   90.00
#
_symmetry.space_group_name_H-M   'P 1'
#
loop_
_entity.id
_entity.type
_entity.pdbx_description
1 polymer ?
#
loop_
_entity_poly.entity_id
_entity_poly.type
_entity_poly.pdbx_seq_one_letter_code
_entity_poly.pdbx_strand_id
1 'polypeptide(L)'
;MNKQEHPDILGELFQRETERDPIAGLEGLEELIHACKNPQGPASHRPQKLLPLPQKRSLTRKTTHYLREDIFQGLDQAKESLQRLLPEGAKLRASKSNLVNVALRALLQDIEEKGLESPVVSKILKVKKK
;
A
#
# COMPACT_ATOMS: atom_id res chain seq x y z
N MET A 1 29.16 35.81 -49.58
CA MET A 1 28.30 36.28 -48.48
C MET A 1 26.89 35.82 -48.79
N ASN A 2 26.33 34.89 -48.01
CA ASN A 2 24.91 34.57 -48.02
C ASN A 2 24.55 34.18 -46.58
N LYS A 3 23.93 35.10 -45.86
CA LYS A 3 23.32 34.82 -44.56
C LYS A 3 21.96 34.19 -44.86
N GLN A 4 21.81 32.90 -44.61
CA GLN A 4 20.49 32.30 -44.55
C GLN A 4 19.83 32.78 -43.25
N GLU A 5 18.78 33.59 -43.39
CA GLU A 5 17.91 33.94 -42.26
C GLU A 5 17.12 32.69 -41.89
N HIS A 6 17.31 32.21 -40.66
CA HIS A 6 16.53 31.11 -40.13
C HIS A 6 15.14 31.63 -39.76
N PRO A 7 14.05 31.00 -40.25
CA PRO A 7 12.69 31.40 -39.90
C PRO A 7 12.49 31.26 -38.39
N ASP A 8 11.92 32.28 -37.76
CA ASP A 8 11.63 32.30 -36.33
C ASP A 8 10.44 31.38 -36.03
N ILE A 9 10.77 30.12 -35.77
CA ILE A 9 9.82 29.04 -35.47
C ILE A 9 8.99 29.40 -34.22
N LEU A 10 9.54 30.17 -33.28
CA LEU A 10 8.82 30.59 -32.08
C LEU A 10 7.78 31.66 -32.43
N GLY A 11 8.13 32.61 -33.29
CA GLY A 11 7.21 33.62 -33.80
C GLY A 11 5.98 33.03 -34.50
N GLU A 12 6.17 31.98 -35.32
CA GLU A 12 5.05 31.30 -35.99
C GLU A 12 4.16 30.49 -35.04
N LEU A 13 4.73 29.87 -33.99
CA LEU A 13 3.97 29.09 -33.03
C LEU A 13 3.00 29.95 -32.21
N PHE A 14 3.47 31.13 -31.78
CA PHE A 14 2.67 32.04 -30.96
C PHE A 14 1.69 32.90 -31.79
N GLN A 15 1.90 33.06 -33.10
CA GLN A 15 0.94 33.74 -33.97
C GLN A 15 -0.29 32.85 -34.28
N ARG A 16 -0.12 31.52 -34.36
CA ARG A 16 -1.24 30.57 -34.59
C ARG A 16 -2.19 30.39 -33.40
N GLU A 17 -1.86 30.90 -32.21
CA GLU A 17 -2.71 30.74 -31.02
C GLU A 17 -3.80 31.81 -30.87
N THR A 18 -3.88 32.77 -31.80
CA THR A 18 -4.91 33.83 -31.77
C THR A 18 -6.27 33.32 -32.24
N GLU A 19 -6.33 32.19 -32.95
CA GLU A 19 -7.57 31.47 -33.30
C GLU A 19 -7.75 30.26 -32.36
N ARG A 20 -7.79 30.51 -31.05
CA ARG A 20 -8.25 29.50 -30.09
C ARG A 20 -9.75 29.67 -29.91
N ASP A 21 -10.51 28.75 -30.48
CA ASP A 21 -11.90 28.50 -30.11
C ASP A 21 -12.02 28.46 -28.57
N PRO A 22 -13.10 29.00 -27.98
CA PRO A 22 -13.27 28.98 -26.53
C PRO A 22 -13.17 27.53 -26.03
N ILE A 23 -12.16 27.26 -25.20
CA ILE A 23 -11.95 25.94 -24.60
C ILE A 23 -13.10 25.70 -23.64
N ALA A 24 -14.06 24.90 -24.07
CA ALA A 24 -15.25 24.57 -23.29
C ALA A 24 -14.84 24.06 -21.89
N GLY A 25 -15.24 24.80 -20.85
CA GLY A 25 -14.93 24.48 -19.46
C GLY A 25 -13.93 25.41 -18.79
N LEU A 26 -13.32 26.36 -19.51
CA LEU A 26 -12.58 27.47 -18.88
C LEU A 26 -13.51 28.33 -18.03
N GLU A 27 -14.77 28.49 -18.43
CA GLU A 27 -15.80 29.22 -17.67
C GLU A 27 -16.01 28.59 -16.29
N GLY A 28 -16.02 27.25 -16.23
CA GLY A 28 -16.18 26.50 -14.98
C GLY A 28 -14.97 26.62 -14.05
N LEU A 29 -13.76 26.81 -14.60
CA LEU A 29 -12.56 27.07 -13.81
C LEU A 29 -12.60 28.49 -13.21
N GLU A 30 -13.04 29.47 -13.98
CA GLU A 30 -13.17 30.86 -13.54
C GLU A 30 -14.24 31.01 -12.44
N GLU A 31 -15.37 30.30 -12.57
CA GLU A 31 -16.40 30.18 -11.54
C GLU A 31 -15.87 29.54 -10.25
N LEU A 32 -15.05 28.48 -10.36
CA LEU A 32 -14.46 27.80 -9.20
C LEU A 32 -13.46 28.71 -8.47
N ILE A 33 -12.62 29.44 -9.23
CA ILE A 33 -11.67 30.41 -8.68
C ILE A 33 -12.41 31.52 -7.94
N HIS A 34 -13.54 31.99 -8.47
CA HIS A 34 -14.38 33.00 -7.81
C HIS A 34 -15.05 32.46 -6.53
N ALA A 35 -15.58 31.24 -6.56
CA ALA A 35 -16.20 30.58 -5.40
C ALA A 35 -15.21 30.37 -4.23
N CYS A 36 -13.95 30.08 -4.53
CA CYS A 36 -12.91 29.94 -3.51
C CYS A 36 -12.42 31.29 -2.94
N LYS A 37 -12.52 32.38 -3.72
CA LYS A 37 -12.04 33.71 -3.29
C LYS A 37 -13.04 34.44 -2.38
N ASN A 38 -14.34 34.21 -2.51
CA ASN A 38 -15.38 34.85 -1.68
C ASN A 38 -16.40 33.83 -1.14
N PRO A 39 -16.16 33.22 0.04
CA PRO A 39 -17.11 32.30 0.66
C PRO A 39 -18.19 33.10 1.42
N GLN A 40 -19.07 33.81 0.72
CA GLN A 40 -20.28 34.38 1.33
C GLN A 40 -21.52 33.92 0.57
N GLY A 41 -22.07 32.79 1.00
CA GLY A 41 -23.36 32.26 0.58
C GLY A 41 -23.79 31.12 1.52
N PRO A 42 -25.09 31.02 1.86
CA PRO A 42 -25.56 30.21 2.97
C PRO A 42 -25.36 28.72 2.68
N ALA A 43 -24.75 28.03 3.64
CA ALA A 43 -24.48 26.61 3.61
C ALA A 43 -25.77 25.80 3.42
N SER A 44 -26.04 25.36 2.19
CA SER A 44 -26.99 24.28 1.93
C SER A 44 -26.34 22.97 2.36
N HIS A 45 -26.58 22.56 3.60
CA HIS A 45 -26.20 21.26 4.14
C HIS A 45 -27.00 20.15 3.44
N ARG A 46 -26.61 19.78 2.22
CA ARG A 46 -26.84 18.42 1.74
C ARG A 46 -25.70 17.55 2.27
N PRO A 47 -25.98 16.45 2.98
CA PRO A 47 -24.95 15.49 3.31
C PRO A 47 -24.48 14.85 2.01
N GLN A 48 -23.41 15.39 1.43
CA GLN A 48 -22.71 14.72 0.34
C GLN A 48 -22.24 13.38 0.90
N LYS A 49 -22.72 12.29 0.29
CA LYS A 49 -22.24 10.94 0.59
C LYS A 49 -20.75 10.93 0.26
N LEU A 50 -19.92 11.14 1.28
CA LEU A 50 -18.47 11.10 1.16
C LEU A 50 -18.09 9.75 0.57
N LEU A 51 -17.40 9.77 -0.57
CA LEU A 51 -16.81 8.58 -1.15
C LEU A 51 -15.88 7.98 -0.09
N PRO A 52 -15.93 6.65 0.13
CA PRO A 52 -15.10 6.02 1.15
C PRO A 52 -13.62 6.30 0.83
N LEU A 53 -12.93 6.97 1.76
CA LEU A 53 -11.51 7.21 1.64
C LEU A 53 -10.79 5.85 1.49
N PRO A 54 -9.83 5.73 0.56
CA PRO A 54 -9.04 4.51 0.44
C PRO A 54 -8.29 4.29 1.75
N GLN A 55 -8.72 3.29 2.51
CA GLN A 55 -7.99 2.85 3.70
C GLN A 55 -6.56 2.51 3.27
N LYS A 56 -5.58 3.15 3.92
CA LYS A 56 -4.15 2.85 3.75
C LYS A 56 -3.95 1.36 4.04
N ARG A 57 -3.92 0.55 2.98
CA ARG A 57 -3.56 -0.87 3.07
C ARG A 57 -2.13 -0.92 3.59
N SER A 58 -1.92 -1.60 4.71
CA SER A 58 -0.57 -1.90 5.17
C SER A 58 0.19 -2.60 4.04
N LEU A 59 1.33 -2.03 3.65
CA LEU A 59 2.18 -2.58 2.62
C LEU A 59 2.72 -3.93 3.11
N THR A 60 2.08 -5.01 2.68
CA THR A 60 2.51 -6.36 3.01
C THR A 60 3.59 -6.77 2.02
N ARG A 61 4.83 -6.93 2.49
CA ARG A 61 5.93 -7.45 1.67
C ARG A 61 5.84 -8.96 1.60
N LYS A 62 5.84 -9.53 0.38
CA LYS A 62 5.91 -10.97 0.16
C LYS A 62 7.37 -11.38 -0.05
N THR A 63 7.78 -12.42 0.66
CA THR A 63 9.12 -13.02 0.55
C THR A 63 8.97 -14.53 0.61
N THR A 64 9.79 -15.25 -0.17
CA THR A 64 9.84 -16.71 -0.17
C THR A 64 11.00 -17.17 0.72
N HIS A 65 10.74 -18.07 1.66
CA HIS A 65 11.75 -18.68 2.52
C HIS A 65 11.77 -20.19 2.29
N TYR A 66 12.97 -20.75 2.10
CA TYR A 66 13.14 -22.19 2.00
C TYR A 66 13.08 -22.82 3.39
N LEU A 67 12.22 -23.83 3.52
CA LEU A 67 12.08 -24.63 4.72
C LEU A 67 12.54 -26.06 4.40
N ARG A 68 12.99 -26.79 5.43
CA ARG A 68 13.18 -28.22 5.29
C ARG A 68 11.83 -28.91 5.06
N GLU A 69 11.85 -30.01 4.32
CA GLU A 69 10.64 -30.73 3.90
C GLU A 69 9.80 -31.22 5.10
N ASP A 70 10.45 -31.74 6.14
CA ASP A 70 9.82 -32.17 7.39
C ASP A 70 9.01 -31.04 8.05
N ILE A 71 9.57 -29.83 8.08
CA ILE A 71 8.91 -28.65 8.64
C ILE A 71 7.74 -28.22 7.76
N PHE A 72 7.90 -28.26 6.43
CA PHE A 72 6.83 -27.90 5.51
C PHE A 72 5.63 -28.85 5.63
N GLN A 73 5.87 -30.16 5.69
CA GLN A 73 4.81 -31.15 5.92
C GLN A 73 4.15 -30.97 7.29
N GLY A 74 4.94 -30.67 8.33
CA GLY A 74 4.43 -30.33 9.66
C GLY A 74 3.51 -29.11 9.66
N LEU A 75 3.79 -28.10 8.82
CA LEU A 75 2.90 -26.93 8.67
C LEU A 75 1.56 -27.28 8.03
N ASP A 76 1.52 -28.22 7.08
CA ASP A 76 0.27 -28.69 6.49
C ASP A 76 -0.58 -29.45 7.52
N GLN A 77 0.02 -30.36 8.28
CA GLN A 77 -0.67 -31.06 9.37
C GLN A 77 -1.17 -30.11 10.46
N ALA A 78 -0.35 -29.12 10.83
CA ALA A 78 -0.73 -28.11 11.81
C ALA A 78 -1.91 -27.24 11.33
N LYS A 79 -1.92 -26.87 10.04
CA LYS A 79 -3.03 -26.14 9.43
C LYS A 79 -4.33 -26.94 9.51
N GLU A 80 -4.31 -28.22 9.13
CA GLU A 80 -5.49 -29.08 9.20
C GLU A 80 -5.99 -29.22 10.64
N SER A 81 -5.09 -29.42 11.58
CA SER A 81 -5.42 -29.53 13.01
C SER A 81 -6.06 -28.23 13.52
N LEU A 82 -5.51 -27.07 13.14
CA LEU A 82 -6.04 -25.77 13.51
C LEU A 82 -7.44 -25.53 12.90
N GLN A 83 -7.68 -25.97 11.67
CA GLN A 83 -8.99 -25.87 11.03
C GLN A 83 -10.07 -26.70 11.73
N ARG A 84 -9.69 -27.82 12.38
CA ARG A 84 -10.63 -28.64 13.18
C ARG A 84 -10.97 -27.99 14.51
N LEU A 85 -10.05 -27.20 15.09
CA LEU A 85 -10.25 -26.51 16.37
C LEU A 85 -10.99 -25.18 16.24
N LEU A 86 -10.91 -24.53 15.07
CA LEU A 86 -11.53 -23.23 14.84
C LEU A 86 -13.01 -23.33 14.43
N PRO A 87 -13.84 -22.36 14.86
CA PRO A 87 -15.23 -22.27 14.41
C PRO A 87 -15.28 -21.98 12.89
N GLU A 88 -16.38 -22.35 12.24
CA GLU A 88 -16.56 -22.26 10.77
C GLU A 88 -16.16 -20.89 10.18
N GLY A 89 -16.52 -19.80 10.85
CA GLY A 89 -16.19 -18.44 10.40
C GLY A 89 -14.70 -18.07 10.48
N ALA A 90 -13.89 -18.84 11.21
CA ALA A 90 -12.47 -18.57 11.41
C ALA A 90 -11.54 -19.55 10.66
N LYS A 91 -12.06 -20.62 10.05
CA LYS A 91 -11.24 -21.62 9.33
C LYS A 91 -10.40 -21.03 8.21
N LEU A 92 -10.91 -20.00 7.53
CA LEU A 92 -10.17 -19.27 6.48
C LEU A 92 -8.93 -18.52 7.03
N ARG A 93 -8.90 -18.20 8.33
CA ARG A 93 -7.76 -17.57 8.99
C ARG A 93 -6.64 -18.56 9.30
N ALA A 94 -6.92 -19.87 9.30
CA ALA A 94 -5.91 -20.92 9.41
C ALA A 94 -5.24 -21.19 8.06
N SER A 95 -4.44 -20.23 7.60
CA SER A 95 -3.55 -20.40 6.44
C SER A 95 -2.10 -20.63 6.90
N LYS A 96 -1.28 -21.29 6.06
CA LYS A 96 0.14 -21.50 6.34
C LYS A 96 0.88 -20.20 6.63
N SER A 97 0.65 -19.19 5.79
CA SER A 97 1.27 -17.87 5.97
C SER A 97 0.87 -17.21 7.28
N ASN A 98 -0.41 -17.31 7.67
CA ASN A 98 -0.85 -16.73 8.93
C ASN A 98 -0.28 -17.47 10.14
N LEU A 99 -0.23 -18.81 10.08
CA LEU A 99 0.38 -19.64 11.13
C LEU A 99 1.85 -19.28 11.33
N VAL A 100 2.61 -19.19 10.24
CA VAL A 100 4.03 -18.79 10.26
C VAL A 100 4.19 -17.37 10.81
N ASN A 101 3.36 -16.42 10.37
CA ASN A 101 3.44 -15.04 10.86
C ASN A 101 3.15 -14.92 12.36
N VAL A 102 2.12 -15.62 12.87
CA VAL A 102 1.78 -15.62 14.29
C VAL A 102 2.90 -16.27 15.12
N ALA A 103 3.39 -17.42 14.68
CA ALA A 103 4.47 -18.13 15.36
C ALA A 103 5.77 -17.31 15.39
N LEU A 104 6.16 -16.69 14.28
CA LEU A 104 7.34 -15.83 14.21
C LEU A 104 7.21 -14.60 15.08
N ARG A 105 6.04 -13.94 15.12
CA ARG A 105 5.82 -12.78 16.00
C ARG A 105 5.96 -13.16 17.47
N ALA A 106 5.33 -14.27 17.88
CA ALA A 106 5.45 -14.76 19.25
C ALA A 106 6.90 -15.10 19.62
N LEU A 107 7.65 -15.70 18.68
CA LEU A 107 9.06 -16.03 18.88
C LEU A 107 9.96 -14.80 18.95
N LEU A 108 9.72 -13.79 18.10
CA LEU A 108 10.46 -12.53 18.14
C LEU A 108 10.19 -11.78 19.45
N GLN A 109 8.93 -11.75 19.89
CA GLN A 109 8.56 -11.15 21.17
C GLN A 109 9.21 -11.87 22.35
N ASP A 110 9.23 -13.21 22.36
CA ASP A 110 9.90 -14.00 23.40
C ASP A 110 11.41 -13.72 23.47
N ILE A 111 12.04 -13.50 22.32
CA ILE A 111 13.46 -13.12 22.24
C ILE A 111 13.68 -11.69 22.75
N GLU A 112 12.78 -10.77 22.45
CA GLU A 112 12.85 -9.39 22.92
C GLU A 112 12.67 -9.30 24.44
N GLU A 113 11.74 -10.06 25.00
CA GLU A 113 11.44 -10.06 26.43
C GLU A 113 12.50 -10.80 27.26
N LYS A 114 12.98 -11.96 26.79
CA LYS A 114 13.87 -12.85 27.58
C LYS A 114 15.33 -12.80 27.16
N GLY A 115 15.64 -12.23 25.99
CA GLY A 115 17.00 -12.12 25.47
C GLY A 115 17.74 -13.48 25.47
N LEU A 116 18.87 -13.53 26.17
CA LEU A 116 19.72 -14.73 26.28
C LEU A 116 19.05 -15.89 27.04
N GLU A 117 18.06 -15.59 27.87
CA GLU A 117 17.30 -16.60 28.61
C GLU A 117 16.20 -17.23 27.78
N SER A 118 15.92 -16.71 26.57
CA SER A 118 14.95 -17.34 25.69
C SER A 118 15.35 -18.78 25.37
N PRO A 119 14.42 -19.75 25.49
CA PRO A 119 14.66 -21.14 25.15
C PRO A 119 15.07 -21.29 23.67
N VAL A 120 14.68 -20.36 22.81
CA VAL A 120 15.07 -20.34 21.40
C VAL A 120 16.55 -19.99 21.26
N VAL A 121 17.00 -18.93 21.91
CA VAL A 121 18.39 -18.47 21.86
C VAL A 121 19.32 -19.53 22.44
N SER A 122 18.96 -20.15 23.57
CA SER A 122 19.75 -21.22 24.16
C SER A 122 19.87 -22.46 23.25
N LYS A 123 18.81 -22.82 22.52
CA LYS A 123 18.87 -23.90 21.51
C LYS A 123 19.80 -23.55 20.35
N ILE A 124 19.74 -22.33 19.84
CA ILE A 124 20.62 -21.86 18.75
C ILE A 124 22.09 -21.89 19.18
N LEU A 125 22.40 -21.41 20.39
CA LEU A 125 23.77 -21.41 20.92
C LEU A 125 24.33 -22.82 21.14
N LYS A 126 23.49 -23.78 21.55
CA LYS A 126 23.89 -25.18 21.70
C LYS A 126 24.21 -25.86 20.37
N VAL A 127 23.47 -25.53 19.31
CA VAL A 127 23.71 -26.08 17.95
C VAL A 127 25.05 -25.63 17.38
N LYS A 128 25.59 -24.49 17.82
CA LYS A 128 26.86 -23.92 17.34
C LYS A 128 28.12 -24.58 17.92
N LYS A 129 28.01 -25.45 18.92
CA LYS A 129 29.13 -26.25 19.46
C LYS A 129 29.30 -27.52 18.62
N LYS A 130 29.85 -27.38 17.42
CA LYS A 130 30.39 -28.49 16.62
C LYS A 130 31.67 -28.03 15.94
#